data_AF-A0A066QI92-F1
#
_entry.id   AF-A0A066QI92-F1
#
_cell.length_a   1.000
_cell.length_b   1.000
_cell.length_c   1.000
_cell.angle_alpha   90.00
_cell.angle_beta   90.00
_cell.angle_gamma   90.00
#
_symmetry.space_group_name_H-M   'P 1'
#
loop_
_entity.id
_entity.type
_entity.pdbx_description
1 polymer ?
#
loop_
_entity_poly.entity_id
_entity_poly.type
_entity_poly.pdbx_seq_one_letter_code
_entity_poly.pdbx_strand_id
1 'polypeptide(L)'
;MSESRSNFPARHGTPWNTEELQRLLVSIAEGVSLKKLTQTHQRSSGGIRGAIKRLLPSEFLEFNDINTVNDLSNYFNKIPRQEHNSIINNLISLSTAKTIAHDKVEIQKNSFKQNTPLPLCQPNTDFKDYIADEHDVIMLIHSAIESLSNKRHQYILLMRLGTDDSPHSLADIAVKLGISRERVRQLQERALGLLAAKSRYEGTPGACLKALINSIGNSPYDIAVWIYRIVHRDFVTSSELAAKFIIFTAGIPKARRDEIKNSLSLISQLQKQRLRERRAELAHARAQERARIKKERVEFIFSKWLDNTHWPKYIAPPPPVEQLCSQRAVNDTDISGFFYSQKLGRTVQYESGLEFKIMNLLECCDQVLFYQEQPFSIPYCFKNKSKKYYPDLLIATVDGRCLLMEVKPTDRMTLSLTRIKSNAGRKWAHTRGWGWLVISDRFSLRQLEEHAISTNTWKLIEAELKTSRILAWREMMELRTRYEIHRLDLIAYIIQSGAEVDNFYRITPKISNNTSNQRQPNESDCHN
;
A
#
# COMPACT_ATOMS: atom_id res chain seq x y z
N MET A 1 19.11 -8.58 18.31
CA MET A 1 20.05 -9.02 17.26
C MET A 1 19.25 -9.19 15.98
N SER A 2 19.60 -8.45 14.93
CA SER A 2 18.84 -8.30 13.69
C SER A 2 19.21 -9.39 12.67
N GLU A 3 18.27 -10.30 12.36
CA GLU A 3 18.45 -11.26 11.25
C GLU A 3 18.17 -10.61 9.90
N SER A 4 19.20 -10.51 9.06
CA SER A 4 19.09 -10.12 7.65
C SER A 4 18.41 -11.24 6.84
N ARG A 5 17.15 -11.02 6.43
CA ARG A 5 16.46 -11.91 5.48
C ARG A 5 16.99 -11.75 4.06
N SER A 6 17.99 -12.55 3.72
CA SER A 6 18.28 -12.91 2.32
C SER A 6 17.19 -13.88 1.84
N ASN A 7 16.28 -13.43 0.97
CA ASN A 7 15.20 -14.24 0.38
C ASN A 7 15.68 -15.25 -0.69
N PHE A 8 16.97 -15.57 -0.74
CA PHE A 8 17.54 -16.49 -1.73
C PHE A 8 18.07 -17.76 -1.07
N PRO A 9 17.78 -18.95 -1.64
CA PRO A 9 18.31 -20.22 -1.13
C PRO A 9 19.83 -20.23 -1.10
N ALA A 10 20.43 -20.90 -0.12
CA ALA A 10 21.88 -20.86 0.16
C ALA A 10 22.76 -21.21 -1.05
N ARG A 11 22.25 -22.00 -2.02
CA ARG A 11 22.99 -22.44 -3.21
C ARG A 11 22.52 -21.76 -4.50
N HIS A 12 21.84 -20.62 -4.41
CA HIS A 12 21.41 -19.83 -5.57
C HIS A 12 22.59 -19.46 -6.49
N GLY A 13 22.50 -19.75 -7.79
CA GLY A 13 23.53 -19.42 -8.78
C GLY A 13 24.77 -20.33 -8.80
N THR A 14 24.95 -21.24 -7.83
CA THR A 14 26.08 -22.19 -7.86
C THR A 14 25.96 -23.18 -9.03
N PRO A 15 27.07 -23.67 -9.62
CA PRO A 15 27.01 -24.68 -10.67
C PRO A 15 26.41 -26.00 -10.15
N TRP A 16 25.88 -26.82 -11.06
CA TRP A 16 25.36 -28.16 -10.74
C TRP A 16 26.45 -29.19 -11.02
N ASN A 17 26.69 -30.10 -10.08
CA ASN A 17 27.57 -31.24 -10.31
C ASN A 17 26.77 -32.49 -10.69
N THR A 18 27.47 -33.50 -11.21
CA THR A 18 26.87 -34.73 -11.75
C THR A 18 26.05 -35.49 -10.70
N GLU A 19 26.58 -35.63 -9.48
CA GLU A 19 25.91 -36.32 -8.37
C GLU A 19 24.65 -35.59 -7.86
N GLU A 20 24.66 -34.26 -7.87
CA GLU A 20 23.51 -33.43 -7.49
C GLU A 20 22.41 -33.50 -8.56
N LEU A 21 22.78 -33.56 -9.85
CA LEU A 21 21.84 -33.75 -10.96
C LEU A 21 21.21 -35.15 -10.93
N GLN A 22 22.00 -36.18 -10.61
CA GLN A 22 21.50 -37.54 -10.44
C GLN A 22 20.48 -37.63 -9.31
N ARG A 23 20.81 -37.07 -8.12
CA ARG A 23 19.87 -37.02 -7.00
C ARG A 23 18.59 -36.27 -7.35
N LEU A 24 18.69 -35.16 -8.09
CA LEU A 24 17.53 -34.40 -8.55
C LEU A 24 16.61 -35.25 -9.43
N LEU A 25 17.16 -35.95 -10.43
CA LEU A 25 16.36 -36.76 -11.35
C LEU A 25 15.73 -37.98 -10.66
N VAL A 26 16.45 -38.63 -9.75
CA VAL A 26 15.91 -39.74 -8.94
C VAL A 26 14.72 -39.25 -8.10
N SER A 27 14.86 -38.12 -7.39
CA SER A 27 13.75 -37.58 -6.60
C SER A 27 12.55 -37.17 -7.45
N ILE A 28 12.75 -36.74 -8.70
CA ILE A 28 11.64 -36.43 -9.62
C ILE A 28 10.94 -37.72 -10.09
N ALA A 29 11.70 -38.77 -10.40
CA ALA A 29 11.16 -40.09 -10.76
C ALA A 29 10.36 -40.73 -9.61
N GLU A 30 10.73 -40.43 -8.36
CA GLU A 30 10.00 -40.82 -7.14
C GLU A 30 8.75 -39.96 -6.86
N GLY A 31 8.48 -38.93 -7.67
CA GLY A 31 7.30 -38.07 -7.52
C GLY A 31 7.43 -36.96 -6.48
N VAL A 32 8.65 -36.60 -6.07
CA VAL A 32 8.87 -35.55 -5.06
C VAL A 32 8.47 -34.19 -5.62
N SER A 33 7.60 -33.47 -4.89
CA SER A 33 7.10 -32.17 -5.30
C SER A 33 8.19 -31.10 -5.42
N LEU A 34 7.98 -30.13 -6.33
CA LEU A 34 8.89 -29.00 -6.54
C LEU A 34 9.25 -28.24 -5.24
N LYS A 35 8.29 -28.06 -4.33
CA LYS A 35 8.54 -27.39 -3.04
C LYS A 35 9.55 -28.17 -2.19
N LYS A 36 9.44 -29.49 -2.14
CA LYS A 36 10.38 -30.33 -1.39
C LYS A 36 11.74 -30.37 -2.07
N LEU A 37 11.80 -30.44 -3.40
CA LEU A 37 13.06 -30.37 -4.16
C LEU A 37 13.81 -29.05 -3.91
N THR A 38 13.11 -27.90 -3.85
CA THR A 38 13.74 -26.60 -3.54
C THR A 38 14.39 -26.57 -2.17
N GLN A 39 13.78 -27.25 -1.19
CA GLN A 39 14.32 -27.36 0.17
C GLN A 39 15.51 -28.33 0.22
N THR A 40 15.38 -29.53 -0.35
CA THR A 40 16.41 -30.57 -0.32
C THR A 40 17.70 -30.12 -1.02
N HIS A 41 17.60 -29.46 -2.17
CA HIS A 41 18.77 -28.98 -2.90
C HIS A 41 19.22 -27.58 -2.46
N GLN A 42 18.44 -26.90 -1.61
CA GLN A 42 18.64 -25.50 -1.22
C GLN A 42 18.78 -24.58 -2.45
N ARG A 43 17.90 -24.77 -3.45
CA ARG A 43 17.88 -24.05 -4.75
C ARG A 43 16.53 -23.37 -4.96
N SER A 44 16.50 -22.31 -5.77
CA SER A 44 15.25 -21.67 -6.15
C SER A 44 14.46 -22.56 -7.12
N SER A 45 13.14 -22.37 -7.17
CA SER A 45 12.26 -23.07 -8.13
C SER A 45 12.71 -22.85 -9.58
N GLY A 46 13.16 -21.63 -9.91
CA GLY A 46 13.77 -21.31 -11.21
C GLY A 46 15.10 -22.04 -11.46
N GLY A 47 15.94 -22.19 -10.43
CA GLY A 47 17.19 -22.94 -10.53
C GLY A 47 17.00 -24.43 -10.82
N ILE A 48 15.97 -25.05 -10.23
CA ILE A 48 15.58 -26.44 -10.50
C ILE A 48 15.05 -26.60 -11.92
N ARG A 49 14.11 -25.75 -12.35
CA ARG A 49 13.56 -25.79 -13.72
C ARG A 49 14.65 -25.57 -14.77
N GLY A 50 15.59 -24.66 -14.52
CA GLY A 50 16.73 -24.41 -15.40
C GLY A 50 17.76 -25.54 -15.45
N ALA A 51 17.87 -26.36 -14.40
CA ALA A 51 18.69 -27.58 -14.42
C ALA A 51 18.04 -28.66 -15.29
N ILE A 52 16.74 -28.89 -15.11
CA ILE A 52 15.96 -29.87 -15.90
C ILE A 52 16.01 -29.52 -17.39
N LYS A 53 15.78 -28.25 -17.75
CA LYS A 53 15.83 -27.79 -19.16
C LYS A 53 17.21 -27.99 -19.82
N ARG A 54 18.30 -28.05 -19.05
CA ARG A 54 19.66 -28.30 -19.56
C ARG A 54 19.98 -29.79 -19.69
N LEU A 55 19.32 -30.63 -18.90
CA LEU A 55 19.49 -32.09 -18.91
C LEU A 55 18.68 -32.75 -20.02
N LEU A 56 17.50 -32.22 -20.34
CA LEU A 56 16.65 -32.77 -21.40
C LEU A 56 17.18 -32.40 -22.79
N PRO A 57 17.42 -33.37 -23.69
CA PRO A 57 17.74 -33.11 -25.09
C PRO A 57 16.64 -32.29 -25.76
N SER A 58 17.01 -31.50 -26.78
CA SER A 58 16.08 -30.75 -27.61
C SER A 58 15.02 -31.64 -28.25
N GLU A 59 15.39 -32.87 -28.66
CA GLU A 59 14.46 -33.86 -29.21
C GLU A 59 13.39 -34.31 -28.20
N PHE A 60 13.68 -34.26 -26.89
CA PHE A 60 12.74 -34.60 -25.82
C PHE A 60 11.72 -33.49 -25.51
N LEU A 61 12.06 -32.25 -25.84
CA LEU A 61 11.24 -31.05 -25.65
C LEU A 61 10.28 -30.81 -26.84
N GLU A 62 10.54 -31.43 -28.00
CA GLU A 62 9.72 -31.28 -29.20
C GLU A 62 8.49 -32.21 -29.23
N PHE A 63 8.54 -33.35 -28.52
CA PHE A 63 7.47 -34.37 -28.56
C PHE A 63 6.66 -34.51 -27.27
N ASN A 64 7.12 -33.93 -26.16
CA ASN A 64 6.36 -33.93 -24.91
C ASN A 64 6.45 -32.53 -24.29
N ASP A 65 5.33 -32.00 -23.80
CA ASP A 65 5.23 -30.75 -23.03
C ASP A 65 5.94 -30.84 -21.66
N ILE A 66 7.18 -31.35 -21.61
CA ILE A 66 7.97 -31.51 -20.38
C ILE A 66 8.61 -30.18 -20.03
N ASN A 67 7.78 -29.23 -19.61
CA ASN A 67 8.20 -27.88 -19.23
C ASN A 67 8.27 -27.70 -17.71
N THR A 68 7.80 -28.70 -16.94
CA THR A 68 7.77 -28.67 -15.48
C THR A 68 8.27 -29.96 -14.83
N VAL A 69 8.58 -29.87 -13.53
CA VAL A 69 8.90 -31.03 -12.67
C VAL A 69 7.79 -32.09 -12.71
N ASN A 70 6.53 -31.65 -12.79
CA ASN A 70 5.39 -32.57 -12.82
C ASN A 70 5.32 -33.34 -14.13
N ASP A 71 5.65 -32.71 -15.25
CA ASP A 71 5.62 -33.36 -16.57
C ASP A 71 6.73 -34.42 -16.67
N LEU A 72 7.91 -34.13 -16.13
CA LEU A 72 9.01 -35.10 -16.09
C LEU A 72 8.68 -36.27 -15.14
N SER A 73 8.04 -35.99 -14.01
CA SER A 73 7.55 -37.04 -13.11
C SER A 73 6.48 -37.92 -13.79
N ASN A 74 5.54 -37.30 -14.52
CA ASN A 74 4.52 -38.01 -15.29
C ASN A 74 5.12 -38.87 -16.42
N TYR A 75 6.21 -38.41 -17.03
CA TYR A 75 6.97 -39.20 -18.01
C TYR A 75 7.59 -40.44 -17.37
N PHE A 76 8.28 -40.28 -16.22
CA PHE A 76 8.83 -41.43 -15.49
C PHE A 76 7.74 -42.42 -15.03
N ASN A 77 6.55 -41.94 -14.68
CA ASN A 77 5.42 -42.79 -14.31
C ASN A 77 4.91 -43.68 -15.47
N LYS A 78 5.17 -43.31 -16.73
CA LYS A 78 4.81 -44.10 -17.91
C LYS A 78 5.83 -45.18 -18.27
N ILE A 79 6.97 -45.22 -17.57
CA ILE A 79 8.11 -46.10 -17.85
C ILE A 79 8.30 -47.10 -16.71
N PRO A 80 8.61 -48.38 -16.98
CA PRO A 80 8.93 -49.35 -15.94
C PRO A 80 10.06 -48.86 -15.03
N ARG A 81 9.88 -48.99 -13.69
CA ARG A 81 10.85 -48.52 -12.69
C ARG A 81 12.27 -49.09 -12.88
N GLN A 82 12.38 -50.29 -13.46
CA GLN A 82 13.65 -50.95 -13.73
C GLN A 82 14.50 -50.19 -14.78
N GLU A 83 13.87 -49.39 -15.65
CA GLU A 83 14.54 -48.63 -16.71
C GLU A 83 14.91 -47.21 -16.28
N HIS A 84 14.38 -46.71 -15.16
CA HIS A 84 14.58 -45.33 -14.70
C HIS A 84 16.06 -44.98 -14.53
N ASN A 85 16.86 -45.85 -13.90
CA ASN A 85 18.29 -45.60 -13.68
C ASN A 85 19.09 -45.54 -14.98
N SER A 86 18.74 -46.36 -15.98
CA SER A 86 19.38 -46.34 -17.30
C SER A 86 19.13 -45.02 -18.01
N ILE A 87 17.88 -44.55 -17.98
CA ILE A 87 17.46 -43.28 -18.58
C ILE A 87 18.14 -42.09 -17.88
N ILE A 88 18.16 -42.08 -16.54
CA ILE A 88 18.82 -41.01 -15.75
C ILE A 88 20.31 -40.93 -16.08
N ASN A 89 21.00 -42.07 -16.12
CA ASN A 89 22.44 -42.11 -16.45
C ASN A 89 22.71 -41.67 -17.89
N ASN A 90 21.84 -42.01 -18.85
CA ASN A 90 21.93 -41.55 -20.23
C ASN A 90 21.73 -40.03 -20.35
N LEU A 91 20.73 -39.46 -19.67
CA LEU A 91 20.48 -38.00 -19.67
C LEU A 91 21.68 -37.22 -19.10
N ILE A 92 22.28 -37.73 -18.03
CA ILE A 92 23.47 -37.13 -17.43
C ILE A 92 24.67 -37.25 -18.38
N SER A 93 24.89 -38.42 -18.97
CA SER A 93 26.01 -38.68 -19.89
C SER A 93 25.91 -37.83 -21.18
N LEU A 94 24.71 -37.64 -21.71
CA LEU A 94 24.47 -36.74 -22.86
C LEU A 94 24.74 -35.28 -22.51
N SER A 95 24.40 -34.86 -21.29
CA SER A 95 24.67 -33.49 -20.81
C SER A 95 26.18 -33.23 -20.61
N THR A 96 26.93 -34.19 -20.07
CA THR A 96 28.37 -34.09 -19.87
C THR A 96 29.14 -34.21 -21.19
N ALA A 97 28.70 -35.07 -22.12
CA ALA A 97 29.27 -35.18 -23.47
C ALA A 97 29.10 -33.89 -24.30
N LYS A 98 27.96 -33.20 -24.20
CA LYS A 98 27.75 -31.85 -24.80
C LYS A 98 28.72 -30.80 -24.24
N THR A 99 29.14 -30.96 -22.98
CA THR A 99 30.09 -30.04 -22.33
C THR A 99 31.53 -30.34 -22.79
N ILE A 100 31.90 -31.62 -22.90
CA ILE A 100 33.24 -32.07 -23.33
C ILE A 100 33.48 -31.88 -24.84
N ALA A 101 32.45 -32.05 -25.68
CA ALA A 101 32.53 -31.75 -27.12
C ALA A 101 32.77 -30.25 -27.39
N HIS A 102 32.31 -29.38 -26.48
CA HIS A 102 32.58 -27.95 -26.55
C HIS A 102 34.04 -27.61 -26.21
N ASP A 103 34.63 -28.31 -25.22
CA ASP A 103 36.03 -28.11 -24.80
C ASP A 103 37.05 -28.74 -25.79
N LYS A 104 36.73 -29.89 -26.42
CA LYS A 104 37.63 -30.53 -27.39
C LYS A 104 37.76 -29.78 -28.72
N VAL A 105 36.76 -29.00 -29.12
CA VAL A 105 36.84 -28.13 -30.33
C VAL A 105 37.75 -26.92 -30.08
N GLU A 106 37.99 -26.55 -28.82
CA GLU A 106 38.80 -25.38 -28.45
C GLU A 106 40.32 -25.69 -28.39
N ILE A 107 40.71 -26.96 -28.23
CA ILE A 107 42.12 -27.36 -28.03
C ILE A 107 42.87 -27.65 -29.36
N GLN A 108 42.19 -27.93 -30.47
CA GLN A 108 42.85 -28.26 -31.75
C GLN A 108 43.07 -27.08 -32.73
N LYS A 109 42.96 -25.82 -32.30
CA LYS A 109 43.14 -24.65 -33.18
C LYS A 109 44.28 -23.70 -32.83
N ASN A 110 45.29 -24.16 -32.08
CA ASN A 110 46.52 -23.40 -31.85
C ASN A 110 47.76 -24.19 -32.30
N SER A 111 48.04 -24.17 -33.60
CA SER A 111 49.39 -24.36 -34.11
C SER A 111 49.58 -23.65 -35.45
N PHE A 112 50.41 -22.59 -35.41
CA PHE A 112 51.23 -22.04 -36.51
C PHE A 112 50.55 -21.54 -37.80
N LYS A 113 50.52 -20.21 -38.01
CA LYS A 113 51.49 -19.46 -38.87
C LYS A 113 51.10 -17.99 -39.08
N GLN A 114 52.06 -17.13 -38.74
CA GLN A 114 52.58 -15.94 -39.43
C GLN A 114 51.64 -14.88 -40.02
N ASN A 115 52.04 -13.63 -39.76
CA ASN A 115 51.55 -12.36 -40.29
C ASN A 115 51.30 -12.39 -41.81
N THR A 116 50.05 -12.14 -42.20
CA THR A 116 49.72 -11.55 -43.50
C THR A 116 48.60 -10.53 -43.30
N PRO A 117 48.70 -9.28 -43.83
CA PRO A 117 47.63 -8.30 -43.70
C PRO A 117 46.39 -8.74 -44.50
N LEU A 118 45.23 -8.75 -43.86
CA LEU A 118 43.94 -8.93 -44.54
C LEU A 118 43.61 -7.69 -45.41
N PRO A 119 42.95 -7.85 -46.57
CA PRO A 119 42.72 -6.75 -47.50
C PRO A 119 41.83 -5.67 -46.87
N LEU A 120 42.28 -4.43 -46.93
CA LEU A 120 41.53 -3.23 -46.53
C LEU A 120 40.27 -3.08 -47.37
N CYS A 121 39.12 -3.05 -46.71
CA CYS A 121 37.89 -2.49 -47.25
C CYS A 121 38.09 -0.97 -47.30
N GLN A 122 38.05 -0.35 -48.49
CA GLN A 122 38.21 1.09 -48.62
C GLN A 122 37.14 1.83 -47.79
N PRO A 123 37.51 2.80 -46.93
CA PRO A 123 36.54 3.55 -46.15
C PRO A 123 35.72 4.45 -47.08
N ASN A 124 34.40 4.37 -46.96
CA ASN A 124 33.47 5.29 -47.60
C ASN A 124 33.74 6.70 -47.04
N THR A 125 34.07 7.68 -47.88
CA THR A 125 34.54 9.02 -47.46
C THR A 125 33.42 10.05 -47.30
N ASP A 126 32.16 9.62 -47.33
CA ASP A 126 30.97 10.50 -47.35
C ASP A 126 30.90 11.49 -46.15
N PHE A 127 31.60 11.20 -45.04
CA PHE A 127 31.60 12.05 -43.84
C PHE A 127 32.87 12.90 -43.69
N LYS A 128 33.72 13.02 -44.71
CA LYS A 128 35.03 13.68 -44.57
C LYS A 128 34.94 15.17 -44.21
N ASP A 129 33.93 15.86 -44.75
CA ASP A 129 33.67 17.29 -44.52
C ASP A 129 32.40 17.53 -43.69
N TYR A 130 31.83 16.48 -43.09
CA TYR A 130 30.56 16.56 -42.35
C TYR A 130 30.77 17.08 -40.91
N ILE A 131 30.11 18.19 -40.59
CA ILE A 131 30.10 18.79 -39.24
C ILE A 131 28.86 18.27 -38.49
N ALA A 132 29.10 17.40 -37.51
CA ALA A 132 28.04 16.81 -36.69
C ALA A 132 27.57 17.73 -35.56
N ASP A 133 26.28 17.67 -35.24
CA ASP A 133 25.67 18.30 -34.07
C ASP A 133 25.10 17.29 -33.04
N GLU A 134 24.55 17.79 -31.93
CA GLU A 134 23.98 16.94 -30.86
C GLU A 134 22.77 16.08 -31.27
N HIS A 135 22.05 16.44 -32.33
CA HIS A 135 20.89 15.70 -32.84
C HIS A 135 21.31 14.59 -33.81
N ASP A 136 22.50 14.68 -34.40
CA ASP A 136 23.05 13.69 -35.33
C ASP A 136 23.53 12.40 -34.65
N VAL A 137 23.60 12.36 -33.32
CA VAL A 137 24.22 11.27 -32.56
C VAL A 137 23.62 9.90 -32.88
N ILE A 138 22.29 9.80 -32.94
CA ILE A 138 21.61 8.54 -33.28
C ILE A 138 21.90 8.15 -34.72
N MET A 139 21.77 9.10 -35.67
CA MET A 139 22.06 8.87 -37.08
C MET A 139 23.49 8.35 -37.27
N LEU A 140 24.48 9.00 -36.67
CA LEU A 140 25.89 8.60 -36.75
C LEU A 140 26.11 7.18 -36.20
N ILE A 141 25.40 6.77 -35.16
CA ILE A 141 25.45 5.40 -34.64
C ILE A 141 24.83 4.42 -35.63
N HIS A 142 23.66 4.73 -36.22
CA HIS A 142 23.06 3.89 -37.26
C HIS A 142 23.97 3.72 -38.48
N SER A 143 24.48 4.83 -39.03
CA SER A 143 25.41 4.81 -40.16
C SER A 143 26.70 4.04 -39.84
N ALA A 144 27.21 4.15 -38.60
CA ALA A 144 28.35 3.36 -38.16
C ALA A 144 28.05 1.85 -38.15
N ILE A 145 26.86 1.46 -37.66
CA ILE A 145 26.40 0.06 -37.64
C ILE A 145 26.26 -0.48 -39.07
N GLU A 146 25.61 0.26 -39.96
CA GLU A 146 25.42 -0.14 -41.37
C GLU A 146 26.74 -0.33 -42.13
N SER A 147 27.78 0.39 -41.73
CA SER A 147 29.11 0.24 -42.33
C SER A 147 29.76 -1.14 -42.05
N LEU A 148 29.30 -1.92 -41.06
CA LEU A 148 29.92 -3.19 -40.69
C LEU A 148 29.71 -4.26 -41.77
N SER A 149 30.76 -4.92 -42.26
CA SER A 149 30.61 -5.94 -43.32
C SER A 149 29.78 -7.17 -42.92
N ASN A 150 29.69 -7.47 -41.62
CA ASN A 150 28.98 -8.65 -41.13
C ASN A 150 27.50 -8.34 -40.84
N LYS A 151 26.59 -8.84 -41.69
CA LYS A 151 25.14 -8.66 -41.56
C LYS A 151 24.56 -9.16 -40.23
N ARG A 152 25.15 -10.19 -39.62
CA ARG A 152 24.73 -10.70 -38.31
C ARG A 152 25.08 -9.72 -37.19
N HIS A 153 26.24 -9.06 -37.27
CA HIS A 153 26.61 -8.00 -36.33
C HIS A 153 25.72 -6.77 -36.50
N GLN A 154 25.44 -6.36 -37.75
CA GLN A 154 24.50 -5.26 -38.04
C GLN A 154 23.14 -5.52 -37.37
N TYR A 155 22.55 -6.68 -37.66
CA TYR A 155 21.26 -7.08 -37.10
C TYR A 155 21.25 -7.01 -35.57
N ILE A 156 22.22 -7.64 -34.90
CA ILE A 156 22.26 -7.64 -33.43
C ILE A 156 22.33 -6.21 -32.88
N LEU A 157 23.14 -5.33 -33.46
CA LEU A 157 23.27 -3.96 -32.95
C LEU A 157 22.00 -3.11 -33.21
N LEU A 158 21.38 -3.21 -34.39
CA LEU A 158 20.14 -2.49 -34.71
C LEU A 158 18.98 -2.91 -33.79
N MET A 159 18.81 -4.23 -33.58
CA MET A 159 17.80 -4.76 -32.65
C MET A 159 18.03 -4.30 -31.20
N ARG A 160 19.30 -4.16 -30.79
CA ARG A 160 19.67 -3.66 -29.46
C ARG A 160 19.51 -2.15 -29.31
N LEU A 161 19.64 -1.40 -30.40
CA LEU A 161 19.46 0.04 -30.47
C LEU A 161 17.97 0.44 -30.51
N GLY A 162 17.12 -0.44 -31.06
CA GLY A 162 15.66 -0.29 -31.03
C GLY A 162 15.06 0.33 -32.30
N THR A 163 15.57 -0.02 -33.49
CA THR A 163 15.04 0.43 -34.80
C THR A 163 13.58 0.04 -35.06
N ASP A 164 13.10 -1.02 -34.42
CA ASP A 164 11.80 -1.64 -34.70
C ASP A 164 10.76 -1.23 -33.61
N ASP A 165 10.74 0.05 -33.23
CA ASP A 165 9.89 0.65 -32.17
C ASP A 165 10.06 0.11 -30.74
N SER A 166 10.87 -0.94 -30.53
CA SER A 166 11.25 -1.42 -29.20
C SER A 166 12.61 -2.14 -29.18
N PRO A 167 13.50 -1.81 -28.23
CA PRO A 167 14.79 -2.46 -28.12
C PRO A 167 14.66 -3.89 -27.59
N HIS A 168 15.31 -4.83 -28.28
CA HIS A 168 15.22 -6.24 -27.95
C HIS A 168 16.25 -6.63 -26.88
N SER A 169 15.88 -7.54 -25.99
CA SER A 169 16.83 -8.12 -25.04
C SER A 169 17.79 -9.09 -25.76
N LEU A 170 18.93 -9.38 -25.13
CA LEU A 170 19.84 -10.41 -25.63
C LEU A 170 19.17 -11.80 -25.70
N ALA A 171 18.14 -12.05 -24.88
CA ALA A 171 17.38 -13.30 -24.90
C ALA A 171 16.45 -13.37 -26.11
N ASP A 172 15.78 -12.27 -26.45
CA ASP A 172 14.86 -12.23 -27.60
C ASP A 172 15.62 -12.43 -28.91
N ILE A 173 16.78 -11.78 -29.04
CA ILE A 173 17.67 -11.94 -30.19
C ILE A 173 18.24 -13.37 -30.25
N ALA A 174 18.55 -13.97 -29.10
CA ALA A 174 19.03 -15.34 -29.02
C ALA A 174 17.99 -16.34 -29.55
N VAL A 175 16.73 -16.17 -29.17
CA VAL A 175 15.61 -16.96 -29.69
C VAL A 175 15.49 -16.77 -31.21
N LYS A 176 15.46 -15.53 -31.70
CA LYS A 176 15.35 -15.23 -33.14
C LYS A 176 16.49 -15.81 -33.98
N LEU A 177 17.72 -15.83 -33.43
CA LEU A 177 18.91 -16.30 -34.14
C LEU A 177 19.29 -17.77 -33.87
N GLY A 178 18.50 -18.49 -33.08
CA GLY A 178 18.77 -19.89 -32.72
C GLY A 178 20.10 -20.10 -31.99
N ILE A 179 20.56 -19.12 -31.19
CA ILE A 179 21.83 -19.19 -30.46
C ILE A 179 21.66 -18.85 -28.98
N SER A 180 22.66 -19.14 -28.14
CA SER A 180 22.59 -18.80 -26.73
C SER A 180 22.63 -17.28 -26.49
N ARG A 181 21.99 -16.82 -25.40
CA ARG A 181 22.06 -15.43 -24.92
C ARG A 181 23.50 -14.93 -24.79
N GLU A 182 24.38 -15.79 -24.27
CA GLU A 182 25.80 -15.46 -24.10
C GLU A 182 26.50 -15.31 -25.45
N ARG A 183 26.15 -16.13 -26.45
CA ARG A 183 26.69 -15.99 -27.79
C ARG A 183 26.26 -14.67 -28.44
N VAL A 184 25.01 -14.25 -28.27
CA VAL A 184 24.56 -12.92 -28.72
C VAL A 184 25.36 -11.81 -28.04
N ARG A 185 25.59 -11.91 -26.72
CA ARG A 185 26.40 -10.94 -25.97
C ARG A 185 27.82 -10.85 -26.54
N GLN A 186 28.49 -11.98 -26.77
CA GLN A 186 29.83 -12.02 -27.35
C GLN A 186 29.88 -11.37 -28.75
N LEU A 187 28.88 -11.67 -29.60
CA LEU A 187 28.77 -11.07 -30.93
C LEU A 187 28.53 -9.55 -30.85
N GLN A 188 27.69 -9.09 -29.90
CA GLN A 188 27.48 -7.66 -29.63
C GLN A 188 28.80 -6.99 -29.21
N GLU A 189 29.53 -7.54 -28.24
CA GLU A 189 30.81 -6.96 -27.78
C GLU A 189 31.84 -6.91 -28.91
N ARG A 190 31.91 -7.96 -29.73
CA ARG A 190 32.79 -8.00 -30.90
C ARG A 190 32.40 -6.93 -31.92
N ALA A 191 31.11 -6.77 -32.21
CA ALA A 191 30.60 -5.76 -33.13
C ALA A 191 30.89 -4.33 -32.64
N LEU A 192 30.65 -4.04 -31.37
CA LEU A 192 31.00 -2.75 -30.75
C LEU A 192 32.51 -2.47 -30.84
N GLY A 193 33.35 -3.49 -30.65
CA GLY A 193 34.80 -3.38 -30.84
C GLY A 193 35.20 -3.02 -32.28
N LEU A 194 34.49 -3.54 -33.27
CA LEU A 194 34.70 -3.19 -34.68
C LEU A 194 34.30 -1.75 -34.99
N LEU A 195 33.19 -1.26 -34.42
CA LEU A 195 32.81 0.16 -34.52
C LEU A 195 33.90 1.07 -33.97
N ALA A 196 34.41 0.74 -32.77
CA ALA A 196 35.50 1.49 -32.15
C ALA A 196 36.77 1.48 -33.01
N ALA A 197 37.11 0.36 -33.65
CA ALA A 197 38.27 0.28 -34.53
C ALA A 197 38.10 1.16 -35.78
N LYS A 198 36.90 1.22 -36.36
CA LYS A 198 36.59 2.02 -37.55
C LYS A 198 36.66 3.53 -37.32
N SER A 199 36.31 4.00 -36.13
CA SER A 199 36.38 5.44 -35.76
C SER A 199 37.77 6.07 -35.90
N ARG A 200 38.82 5.27 -36.09
CA ARG A 200 40.21 5.73 -36.31
C ARG A 200 40.44 6.31 -37.70
N TYR A 201 39.60 5.95 -38.67
CA TYR A 201 39.71 6.43 -40.04
C TYR A 201 38.87 7.68 -40.22
N GLU A 202 39.47 8.73 -40.76
CA GLU A 202 38.78 9.97 -41.12
C GLU A 202 37.68 9.70 -42.17
N GLY A 203 36.65 10.55 -42.17
CA GLY A 203 35.49 10.39 -43.04
C GLY A 203 34.54 9.24 -42.66
N THR A 204 34.69 8.66 -41.46
CA THR A 204 33.73 7.68 -40.92
C THR A 204 32.74 8.33 -39.94
N PRO A 205 31.51 7.80 -39.78
CA PRO A 205 30.55 8.32 -38.79
C PRO A 205 31.09 8.32 -37.35
N GLY A 206 31.91 7.33 -37.01
CA GLY A 206 32.57 7.24 -35.71
C GLY A 206 33.61 8.33 -35.47
N ALA A 207 34.31 8.77 -36.52
CA ALA A 207 35.24 9.89 -36.45
C ALA A 207 34.51 11.23 -36.25
N CYS A 208 33.37 11.44 -36.92
CA CYS A 208 32.51 12.61 -36.69
C CYS A 208 31.96 12.64 -35.27
N LEU A 209 31.44 11.52 -34.76
CA LEU A 209 30.95 11.43 -33.39
C LEU A 209 32.07 11.68 -32.37
N LYS A 210 33.29 11.21 -32.66
CA LYS A 210 34.47 11.48 -31.84
C LYS A 210 34.85 12.97 -31.84
N ALA A 211 34.79 13.63 -32.99
CA ALA A 211 35.04 15.07 -33.11
C ALA A 211 34.01 15.89 -32.32
N LEU A 212 32.72 15.52 -32.41
CA LEU A 212 31.64 16.11 -31.62
C LEU A 212 31.86 15.92 -30.11
N ILE A 213 32.24 14.72 -29.67
CA ILE A 213 32.52 14.50 -28.23
C ILE A 213 33.71 15.33 -27.75
N ASN A 214 34.73 15.49 -28.58
CA ASN A 214 35.91 16.29 -28.24
C ASN A 214 35.60 17.79 -28.19
N SER A 215 34.59 18.29 -28.91
CA SER A 215 34.21 19.72 -28.87
C SER A 215 33.49 20.11 -27.57
N ILE A 216 32.87 19.15 -26.88
CA ILE A 216 32.25 19.36 -25.55
C ILE A 216 33.30 19.68 -24.49
N GLY A 217 34.51 19.12 -24.63
CA GLY A 217 35.63 19.35 -23.74
C GLY A 217 36.41 18.08 -23.38
N ASN A 218 37.45 18.25 -22.57
CA ASN A 218 38.33 17.15 -22.18
C ASN A 218 37.89 16.42 -20.90
N SER A 219 37.06 17.05 -20.08
CA SER A 219 36.59 16.52 -18.80
C SER A 219 35.69 15.28 -18.99
N PRO A 220 36.03 14.13 -18.36
CA PRO A 220 35.16 12.96 -18.35
C PRO A 220 33.77 13.22 -17.76
N TYR A 221 33.67 14.19 -16.83
CA TYR A 221 32.42 14.57 -16.20
C TYR A 221 31.50 15.32 -17.19
N ASP A 222 32.02 16.30 -17.93
CA ASP A 222 31.22 17.08 -18.88
C ASP A 222 30.71 16.21 -20.03
N ILE A 223 31.56 15.30 -20.52
CA ILE A 223 31.16 14.28 -21.50
C ILE A 223 30.08 13.36 -20.90
N ALA A 224 30.20 12.95 -19.63
CA ALA A 224 29.18 12.13 -18.98
C ALA A 224 27.84 12.87 -18.80
N VAL A 225 27.85 14.16 -18.45
CA VAL A 225 26.65 15.00 -18.38
C VAL A 225 25.99 15.11 -19.75
N TRP A 226 26.79 15.34 -20.79
CA TRP A 226 26.30 15.39 -22.16
C TRP A 226 25.70 14.07 -22.62
N ILE A 227 26.42 12.95 -22.45
CA ILE A 227 25.91 11.60 -22.76
C ILE A 227 24.62 11.34 -21.98
N TYR A 228 24.57 11.67 -20.68
CA TYR A 228 23.37 11.48 -19.87
C TYR A 228 22.18 12.25 -20.45
N ARG A 229 22.35 13.51 -20.89
CA ARG A 229 21.29 14.30 -21.53
C ARG A 229 20.78 13.65 -22.83
N ILE A 230 21.69 13.35 -23.75
CA ILE A 230 21.37 12.77 -25.07
C ILE A 230 20.65 11.43 -24.92
N VAL A 231 21.16 10.57 -24.04
CA VAL A 231 20.59 9.25 -23.79
C VAL A 231 19.16 9.30 -23.27
N HIS A 232 18.83 10.26 -22.39
CA HIS A 232 17.45 10.37 -21.86
C HIS A 232 16.51 11.15 -22.78
N ARG A 233 17.05 11.86 -23.78
CA ARG A 233 16.27 12.63 -24.77
C ARG A 233 15.93 11.78 -25.98
N ASP A 234 16.92 11.10 -26.56
CA ASP A 234 16.81 10.58 -27.92
C ASP A 234 16.69 9.05 -27.98
N PHE A 235 17.09 8.33 -26.93
CA PHE A 235 17.15 6.87 -26.95
C PHE A 235 15.97 6.22 -26.21
N VAL A 236 15.36 5.21 -26.85
CA VAL A 236 14.33 4.35 -26.25
C VAL A 236 14.94 3.17 -25.46
N THR A 237 16.26 2.96 -25.57
CA THR A 237 17.00 1.89 -24.89
C THR A 237 17.36 2.23 -23.44
N SER A 238 17.84 1.23 -22.69
CA SER A 238 18.39 1.50 -21.36
C SER A 238 19.56 2.48 -21.44
N SER A 239 19.63 3.39 -20.48
CA SER A 239 20.62 4.47 -20.53
C SER A 239 22.06 3.99 -20.54
N GLU A 240 22.35 2.88 -19.86
CA GLU A 240 23.65 2.23 -19.88
C GLU A 240 24.03 1.69 -21.27
N LEU A 241 23.05 1.14 -22.01
CA LEU A 241 23.30 0.59 -23.34
C LEU A 241 23.46 1.71 -24.38
N ALA A 242 22.62 2.73 -24.33
CA ALA A 242 22.72 3.91 -25.18
C ALA A 242 24.07 4.62 -25.01
N ALA A 243 24.48 4.86 -23.75
CA ALA A 243 25.81 5.40 -23.44
C ALA A 243 26.93 4.50 -24.00
N LYS A 244 26.77 3.17 -23.93
CA LYS A 244 27.72 2.22 -24.49
C LYS A 244 27.83 2.34 -26.02
N PHE A 245 26.72 2.51 -26.74
CA PHE A 245 26.75 2.75 -28.19
C PHE A 245 27.51 4.03 -28.54
N ILE A 246 27.19 5.15 -27.88
CA ILE A 246 27.86 6.44 -28.10
C ILE A 246 29.38 6.28 -27.87
N ILE A 247 29.76 5.70 -26.73
CA ILE A 247 31.16 5.55 -26.31
C ILE A 247 31.97 4.66 -27.27
N PHE A 248 31.41 3.54 -27.71
CA PHE A 248 32.10 2.61 -28.60
C PHE A 248 32.15 3.10 -30.04
N THR A 249 31.08 3.73 -30.55
CA THR A 249 31.06 4.30 -31.91
C THR A 249 32.08 5.44 -32.06
N ALA A 250 32.24 6.27 -31.02
CA ALA A 250 33.26 7.31 -30.99
C ALA A 250 34.70 6.78 -30.77
N GLY A 251 34.86 5.48 -30.50
CA GLY A 251 36.16 4.85 -30.29
C GLY A 251 36.95 5.38 -29.09
N ILE A 252 36.26 5.78 -28.02
CA ILE A 252 36.91 6.31 -26.82
C ILE A 252 37.87 5.25 -26.23
N PRO A 253 39.13 5.59 -25.89
CA PRO A 253 40.08 4.66 -25.30
C PRO A 253 39.59 4.09 -23.96
N LYS A 254 39.99 2.85 -23.64
CA LYS A 254 39.48 2.13 -22.46
C LYS A 254 39.60 2.93 -21.14
N ALA A 255 40.76 3.53 -20.86
CA ALA A 255 40.96 4.32 -19.65
C ALA A 255 39.93 5.46 -19.49
N ARG A 256 39.74 6.25 -20.56
CA ARG A 256 38.77 7.36 -20.58
C ARG A 256 37.32 6.87 -20.53
N ARG A 257 37.01 5.68 -21.07
CA ARG A 257 35.68 5.07 -20.95
C ARG A 257 35.32 4.74 -19.51
N ASP A 258 36.28 4.22 -18.75
CA ASP A 258 36.06 3.85 -17.35
C ASP A 258 35.80 5.11 -16.50
N GLU A 259 36.51 6.22 -16.76
CA GLU A 259 36.27 7.53 -16.11
C GLU A 259 34.89 8.11 -16.43
N ILE A 260 34.48 8.10 -17.71
CA ILE A 260 33.14 8.54 -18.14
C ILE A 260 32.06 7.67 -17.50
N LYS A 261 32.27 6.34 -17.46
CA LYS A 261 31.33 5.40 -16.85
C LYS A 261 31.14 5.66 -15.35
N ASN A 262 32.23 5.93 -14.63
CA ASN A 262 32.16 6.30 -13.21
C ASN A 262 31.37 7.60 -13.01
N SER A 263 31.61 8.61 -13.85
CA SER A 263 30.88 9.88 -13.82
C SER A 263 29.38 9.70 -14.12
N LEU A 264 29.02 8.88 -15.13
CA LEU A 264 27.64 8.53 -15.45
C LEU A 264 26.92 7.80 -14.30
N SER A 265 27.65 6.93 -13.58
CA SER A 265 27.13 6.24 -12.39
C SER A 265 26.82 7.25 -11.28
N LEU A 266 27.73 8.18 -11.00
CA LEU A 266 27.54 9.22 -10.00
C LEU A 266 26.33 10.12 -10.34
N ILE A 267 26.23 10.58 -11.59
CA ILE A 267 25.09 11.39 -12.06
C ILE A 267 23.78 10.63 -11.86
N SER A 268 23.74 9.35 -12.24
CA SER A 268 22.55 8.50 -12.10
C SER A 268 22.16 8.29 -10.63
N GLN A 269 23.14 8.15 -9.73
CA GLN A 269 22.91 8.02 -8.29
C GLN A 269 22.33 9.31 -7.71
N LEU A 270 22.92 10.46 -8.02
CA LEU A 270 22.45 11.77 -7.56
C LEU A 270 21.00 12.07 -8.02
N GLN A 271 20.66 11.74 -9.27
CA GLN A 271 19.29 11.93 -9.79
C GLN A 271 18.28 11.01 -9.09
N LYS A 272 18.65 9.75 -8.85
CA LYS A 272 17.81 8.82 -8.08
C LYS A 272 17.61 9.29 -6.64
N GLN A 273 18.64 9.86 -6.01
CA GLN A 273 18.55 10.41 -4.67
C GLN A 273 17.59 11.61 -4.62
N ARG A 274 17.77 12.60 -5.51
CA ARG A 274 16.88 13.77 -5.60
C ARG A 274 15.41 13.37 -5.79
N LEU A 275 15.15 12.36 -6.61
CA LEU A 275 13.78 11.86 -6.81
C LEU A 275 13.20 11.22 -5.53
N ARG A 276 14.03 10.53 -4.74
CA ARG A 276 13.61 9.95 -3.45
C ARG A 276 13.31 11.04 -2.43
N GLU A 277 14.17 12.03 -2.31
CA GLU A 277 13.97 13.20 -1.44
C GLU A 277 12.66 13.90 -1.79
N ARG A 278 12.44 14.22 -3.07
CA ARG A 278 11.20 14.85 -3.52
C ARG A 278 9.94 14.03 -3.23
N ARG A 279 10.03 12.70 -3.35
CA ARG A 279 8.91 11.80 -2.99
C ARG A 279 8.66 11.80 -1.48
N ALA A 280 9.70 11.84 -0.66
CA ALA A 280 9.60 11.90 0.79
C ALA A 280 8.98 13.24 1.24
N GLU A 281 9.42 14.36 0.67
CA GLU A 281 8.83 15.68 0.92
C GLU A 281 7.34 15.73 0.59
N LEU A 282 6.95 15.23 -0.59
CA LEU A 282 5.54 15.15 -0.99
C LEU A 282 4.72 14.24 -0.07
N ALA A 283 5.30 13.13 0.41
CA ALA A 283 4.64 12.25 1.37
C ALA A 283 4.46 12.93 2.73
N HIS A 284 5.47 13.65 3.21
CA HIS A 284 5.41 14.42 4.45
C HIS A 284 4.35 15.53 4.38
N ALA A 285 4.34 16.30 3.29
CA ALA A 285 3.32 17.33 3.07
C ALA A 285 1.90 16.75 3.07
N ARG A 286 1.69 15.61 2.39
CA ARG A 286 0.40 14.90 2.41
C ARG A 286 0.01 14.38 3.79
N ALA A 287 0.99 13.95 4.59
CA ALA A 287 0.74 13.48 5.96
C ALA A 287 0.33 14.64 6.87
N GLN A 288 1.02 15.79 6.77
CA GLN A 288 0.67 17.01 7.49
C GLN A 288 -0.74 17.49 7.10
N GLU A 289 -1.07 17.50 5.81
CA GLU A 289 -2.39 17.89 5.34
C GLU A 289 -3.49 16.95 5.85
N ARG A 290 -3.26 15.63 5.85
CA ARG A 290 -4.20 14.66 6.44
C ARG A 290 -4.39 14.88 7.94
N ALA A 291 -3.31 15.18 8.67
CA ALA A 291 -3.38 15.48 10.10
C ALA A 291 -4.20 16.75 10.35
N ARG A 292 -3.99 17.79 9.53
CA ARG A 292 -4.77 19.03 9.56
C ARG A 292 -6.26 18.78 9.30
N ILE A 293 -6.62 18.09 8.21
CA ILE A 293 -8.01 17.75 7.88
C ILE A 293 -8.66 16.94 9.00
N LYS A 294 -7.93 15.98 9.59
CA LYS A 294 -8.43 15.20 10.73
C LYS A 294 -8.73 16.11 11.92
N LYS A 295 -7.83 17.05 12.23
CA LYS A 295 -7.99 18.01 13.32
C LYS A 295 -9.20 18.93 13.08
N GLU A 296 -9.28 19.54 11.90
CA GLU A 296 -10.42 20.40 11.49
C GLU A 296 -11.75 19.63 11.58
N ARG A 297 -11.78 18.34 11.20
CA ARG A 297 -12.96 17.49 11.34
C ARG A 297 -13.35 17.27 12.80
N VAL A 298 -12.39 17.01 13.68
CA VAL A 298 -12.64 16.83 15.12
C VAL A 298 -13.20 18.11 15.72
N GLU A 299 -12.60 19.26 15.40
CA GLU A 299 -13.06 20.57 15.83
C GLU A 299 -14.48 20.86 15.33
N PHE A 300 -14.77 20.59 14.05
CA PHE A 300 -16.10 20.74 13.49
C PHE A 300 -17.15 19.89 14.20
N ILE A 301 -16.84 18.61 14.46
CA ILE A 301 -17.72 17.70 15.21
C ILE A 301 -17.98 18.25 16.61
N PHE A 302 -16.95 18.69 17.32
CA PHE A 302 -17.08 19.23 18.67
C PHE A 302 -17.88 20.54 18.68
N SER A 303 -17.68 21.44 17.73
CA SER A 303 -18.50 22.65 17.59
C SER A 303 -19.98 22.31 17.42
N LYS A 304 -20.30 21.26 16.64
CA LYS A 304 -21.68 20.76 16.53
C LYS A 304 -22.22 20.19 17.83
N TRP A 305 -21.38 19.64 18.70
CA TRP A 305 -21.81 19.20 20.04
C TRP A 305 -22.15 20.41 20.91
N LEU A 306 -21.35 21.47 20.86
CA LEU A 306 -21.61 22.71 21.59
C LEU A 306 -22.90 23.40 21.11
N ASP A 307 -23.14 23.43 19.80
CA ASP A 307 -24.40 23.91 19.19
C ASP A 307 -25.61 23.13 19.73
N ASN A 308 -25.47 21.80 19.87
CA ASN A 308 -26.54 20.92 20.33
C ASN A 308 -26.65 20.80 21.85
N THR A 309 -25.79 21.49 22.60
CA THR A 309 -25.82 21.47 24.06
C THR A 309 -26.93 22.37 24.58
N HIS A 310 -27.70 21.89 25.57
CA HIS A 310 -28.69 22.70 26.28
C HIS A 310 -27.96 23.57 27.31
N TRP A 311 -27.83 24.86 27.03
CA TRP A 311 -27.15 25.82 27.90
C TRP A 311 -28.13 26.54 28.86
N PRO A 312 -27.75 26.76 30.14
CA PRO A 312 -28.49 27.65 31.03
C PRO A 312 -28.28 29.12 30.64
N LYS A 313 -29.14 30.00 31.16
CA LYS A 313 -29.04 31.46 30.91
C LYS A 313 -27.74 32.06 31.44
N TYR A 314 -27.29 31.58 32.60
CA TYR A 314 -26.04 31.99 33.22
C TYR A 314 -25.03 30.87 33.06
N ILE A 315 -23.88 31.17 32.44
CA ILE A 315 -22.79 30.21 32.23
C ILE A 315 -21.71 30.45 33.28
N ALA A 316 -21.30 29.39 33.96
CA ALA A 316 -20.25 29.41 34.96
C ALA A 316 -19.01 28.63 34.47
N PRO A 317 -17.81 28.95 34.97
CA PRO A 317 -16.60 28.23 34.61
C PRO A 317 -16.62 26.76 35.08
N PRO A 318 -15.76 25.91 34.51
CA PRO A 318 -15.57 24.55 34.99
C PRO A 318 -15.01 24.53 36.43
N PRO A 319 -15.30 23.48 37.21
CA PRO A 319 -14.69 23.30 38.51
C PRO A 319 -13.17 23.00 38.37
N PRO A 320 -12.35 23.32 39.39
CA PRO A 320 -10.94 22.95 39.40
C PRO A 320 -10.74 21.43 39.25
N VAL A 321 -9.71 21.03 38.50
CA VAL A 321 -9.45 19.60 38.18
C VAL A 321 -9.18 18.79 39.45
N GLU A 322 -8.61 19.42 40.48
CA GLU A 322 -8.28 18.79 41.76
C GLU A 322 -9.52 18.35 42.55
N GLN A 323 -10.69 18.92 42.23
CA GLN A 323 -11.97 18.57 42.85
C GLN A 323 -12.69 17.43 42.12
N LEU A 324 -12.12 16.97 41.00
CA LEU A 324 -12.72 15.98 40.13
C LEU A 324 -12.03 14.63 40.29
N CYS A 325 -12.83 13.60 40.49
CA CYS A 325 -12.39 12.21 40.43
C CYS A 325 -13.56 11.34 40.00
N SER A 326 -13.26 10.14 39.49
CA SER A 326 -14.31 9.16 39.19
C SER A 326 -15.03 8.78 40.50
N GLN A 327 -16.34 8.97 40.52
CA GLN A 327 -17.18 8.75 41.72
C GLN A 327 -17.68 7.30 41.84
N ARG A 328 -17.25 6.41 40.95
CA ARG A 328 -17.73 5.03 40.92
C ARG A 328 -16.65 4.05 40.44
N ALA A 329 -16.62 2.88 41.07
CA ALA A 329 -15.91 1.72 40.53
C ALA A 329 -16.73 1.10 39.39
N VAL A 330 -16.11 0.99 38.23
CA VAL A 330 -16.70 0.38 37.04
C VAL A 330 -16.51 -1.14 37.10
N ASN A 331 -17.53 -1.88 36.67
CA ASN A 331 -17.43 -3.33 36.57
C ASN A 331 -16.59 -3.71 35.34
N ASP A 332 -15.67 -4.66 35.51
CA ASP A 332 -14.93 -5.21 34.39
C ASP A 332 -15.86 -6.02 33.48
N THR A 333 -15.96 -5.59 32.23
CA THR A 333 -16.77 -6.21 31.17
C THR A 333 -15.95 -6.30 29.89
N ASP A 334 -16.30 -7.20 28.98
CA ASP A 334 -15.58 -7.39 27.71
C ASP A 334 -15.51 -6.15 26.80
N ILE A 335 -16.30 -5.10 27.11
CA ILE A 335 -16.39 -3.86 26.32
C ILE A 335 -15.88 -2.62 27.06
N SER A 336 -15.55 -2.75 28.36
CA SER A 336 -14.91 -1.70 29.15
C SER A 336 -13.39 -1.78 29.03
N GLY A 337 -12.69 -0.71 29.35
CA GLY A 337 -11.24 -0.72 29.33
C GLY A 337 -10.63 0.59 29.77
N PHE A 338 -9.32 0.69 29.54
CA PHE A 338 -8.51 1.83 29.94
C PHE A 338 -7.67 2.31 28.75
N PHE A 339 -7.47 3.63 28.66
CA PHE A 339 -6.46 4.21 27.77
C PHE A 339 -5.69 5.33 28.49
N TYR A 340 -4.46 5.56 28.07
CA TYR A 340 -3.67 6.67 28.58
C TYR A 340 -4.03 7.96 27.85
N SER A 341 -4.55 8.95 28.57
CA SER A 341 -4.82 10.29 28.05
C SER A 341 -3.56 11.16 28.18
N GLN A 342 -3.08 11.67 27.05
CA GLN A 342 -2.01 12.65 27.03
C GLN A 342 -2.50 14.01 27.54
N LYS A 343 -3.74 14.38 27.19
CA LYS A 343 -4.39 15.63 27.63
C LYS A 343 -4.52 15.71 29.15
N LEU A 344 -4.79 14.58 29.83
CA LEU A 344 -4.96 14.53 31.29
C LEU A 344 -3.71 14.05 32.03
N GLY A 345 -2.71 13.49 31.33
CA GLY A 345 -1.52 12.91 31.95
C GLY A 345 -1.80 11.70 32.84
N ARG A 346 -2.90 10.99 32.62
CA ARG A 346 -3.34 9.83 33.41
C ARG A 346 -4.09 8.80 32.58
N THR A 347 -4.25 7.62 33.14
CA THR A 347 -5.14 6.59 32.59
C THR A 347 -6.61 6.97 32.85
N VAL A 348 -7.44 6.80 31.83
CA VAL A 348 -8.89 7.05 31.82
C VAL A 348 -9.62 5.73 31.57
N GLN A 349 -10.71 5.51 32.30
CA GLN A 349 -11.58 4.35 32.11
C GLN A 349 -12.77 4.69 31.21
N TYR A 350 -13.18 3.74 30.36
CA TYR A 350 -14.43 3.78 29.60
C TYR A 350 -15.27 2.52 29.86
N GLU A 351 -16.60 2.64 29.91
CA GLU A 351 -17.51 1.50 30.11
C GLU A 351 -18.03 0.94 28.77
N SER A 352 -17.89 1.68 27.68
CA SER A 352 -18.41 1.25 26.37
C SER A 352 -17.56 1.72 25.19
N GLY A 353 -17.64 0.98 24.08
CA GLY A 353 -16.99 1.38 22.82
C GLY A 353 -17.51 2.70 22.25
N LEU A 354 -18.70 3.15 22.67
CA LEU A 354 -19.23 4.47 22.29
C LEU A 354 -18.56 5.58 23.10
N GLU A 355 -18.44 5.40 24.42
CA GLU A 355 -17.66 6.31 25.29
C GLU A 355 -16.23 6.41 24.82
N PHE A 356 -15.57 5.29 24.52
CA PHE A 356 -14.20 5.29 24.01
C PHE A 356 -14.05 6.12 22.72
N LYS A 357 -15.00 6.02 21.79
CA LYS A 357 -14.99 6.85 20.56
C LYS A 357 -15.11 8.34 20.87
N ILE A 358 -15.98 8.72 21.80
CA ILE A 358 -16.18 10.11 22.21
C ILE A 358 -14.95 10.63 22.95
N MET A 359 -14.40 9.87 23.90
CA MET A 359 -13.19 10.25 24.63
C MET A 359 -12.00 10.44 23.69
N ASN A 360 -11.83 9.58 22.67
CA ASN A 360 -10.79 9.78 21.64
C ASN A 360 -10.99 11.05 20.81
N LEU A 361 -12.24 11.46 20.52
CA LEU A 361 -12.52 12.73 19.86
C LEU A 361 -12.14 13.91 20.77
N LEU A 362 -12.50 13.84 22.06
CA LEU A 362 -12.15 14.87 23.05
C LEU A 362 -10.63 14.98 23.23
N GLU A 363 -9.93 13.85 23.30
CA GLU A 363 -8.47 13.77 23.40
C GLU A 363 -7.76 14.52 22.26
N CYS A 364 -8.30 14.42 21.04
CA CYS A 364 -7.76 15.06 19.83
C CYS A 364 -8.32 16.47 19.56
N CYS A 365 -9.19 17.00 20.43
CA CYS A 365 -9.83 18.30 20.22
C CYS A 365 -9.11 19.40 21.00
N ASP A 366 -8.62 20.43 20.29
CA ASP A 366 -7.93 21.56 20.92
C ASP A 366 -8.89 22.52 21.64
N GLN A 367 -10.18 22.50 21.28
CA GLN A 367 -11.21 23.27 21.99
C GLN A 367 -11.51 22.70 23.40
N VAL A 368 -11.07 21.46 23.68
CA VAL A 368 -11.24 20.80 24.97
C VAL A 368 -10.01 21.06 25.83
N LEU A 369 -10.21 21.72 26.97
CA LEU A 369 -9.17 21.95 27.96
C LEU A 369 -8.87 20.65 28.74
N PHE A 370 -9.91 20.04 29.31
CA PHE A 370 -9.85 18.74 29.97
C PHE A 370 -11.22 18.07 29.98
N TYR A 371 -11.27 16.79 30.33
CA TYR A 371 -12.50 16.05 30.57
C TYR A 371 -12.35 15.12 31.79
N GLN A 372 -13.46 14.75 32.40
CA GLN A 372 -13.51 13.82 33.53
C GLN A 372 -14.61 12.79 33.31
N GLU A 373 -14.24 11.51 33.34
CA GLU A 373 -15.18 10.39 33.40
C GLU A 373 -15.87 10.29 34.76
N GLN A 374 -17.17 10.02 34.75
CA GLN A 374 -17.98 9.75 35.95
C GLN A 374 -17.79 10.78 37.08
N PRO A 375 -17.88 12.08 36.77
CA PRO A 375 -17.41 13.16 37.63
C PRO A 375 -18.24 13.34 38.92
N PHE A 376 -19.52 12.95 38.91
CA PHE A 376 -20.48 13.34 39.95
C PHE A 376 -21.49 12.24 40.25
N SER A 377 -22.01 12.25 41.48
CA SER A 377 -23.16 11.45 41.89
C SER A 377 -24.41 12.35 41.96
N ILE A 378 -25.36 12.16 41.05
CA ILE A 378 -26.56 13.00 40.96
C ILE A 378 -27.78 12.23 41.49
N PRO A 379 -28.48 12.77 42.51
CA PRO A 379 -29.69 12.16 43.03
C PRO A 379 -30.86 12.33 42.07
N TYR A 380 -31.73 11.32 41.98
CA TYR A 380 -32.97 11.35 41.23
C TYR A 380 -34.04 10.45 41.87
N CYS A 381 -35.32 10.82 41.70
CA CYS A 381 -36.45 10.01 42.17
C CYS A 381 -36.96 9.11 41.05
N PHE A 382 -37.14 7.83 41.34
CA PHE A 382 -37.79 6.88 40.41
C PHE A 382 -38.67 5.91 41.19
N LYS A 383 -39.97 5.85 40.84
CA LYS A 383 -40.98 5.05 41.53
C LYS A 383 -40.97 5.31 43.06
N ASN A 384 -40.98 6.58 43.46
CA ASN A 384 -40.93 7.05 44.84
C ASN A 384 -39.71 6.58 45.66
N LYS A 385 -38.62 6.17 45.00
CA LYS A 385 -37.34 5.86 45.65
C LYS A 385 -36.26 6.81 45.19
N SER A 386 -35.48 7.34 46.14
CA SER A 386 -34.26 8.08 45.86
C SER A 386 -33.20 7.13 45.32
N LYS A 387 -32.59 7.51 44.20
CA LYS A 387 -31.51 6.78 43.54
C LYS A 387 -30.41 7.75 43.16
N LYS A 388 -29.21 7.23 42.93
CA LYS A 388 -28.07 7.98 42.42
C LYS A 388 -27.75 7.50 41.00
N TYR A 389 -27.36 8.42 40.13
CA TYR A 389 -26.74 8.08 38.87
C TYR A 389 -25.48 8.92 38.65
N TYR A 390 -24.61 8.42 37.79
CA TYR A 390 -23.31 9.03 37.49
C TYR A 390 -23.32 9.40 36.01
N PRO A 391 -23.21 10.69 35.66
CA PRO A 391 -23.05 11.12 34.27
C PRO A 391 -21.78 10.55 33.67
N ASP A 392 -21.75 10.33 32.36
CA ASP A 392 -20.60 9.68 31.72
C ASP A 392 -19.36 10.60 31.69
N LEU A 393 -19.53 11.89 31.35
CA LEU A 393 -18.41 12.82 31.15
C LEU A 393 -18.72 14.25 31.64
N LEU A 394 -17.74 14.92 32.23
CA LEU A 394 -17.64 16.39 32.30
C LEU A 394 -16.62 16.85 31.26
N ILE A 395 -16.91 17.94 30.55
CA ILE A 395 -16.00 18.52 29.56
C ILE A 395 -15.81 20.00 29.88
N ALA A 396 -14.55 20.41 30.02
CA ALA A 396 -14.16 21.80 30.11
C ALA A 396 -13.57 22.24 28.77
N THR A 397 -13.99 23.40 28.30
CA THR A 397 -13.51 23.98 27.04
C THR A 397 -12.52 25.11 27.30
N VAL A 398 -11.66 25.39 26.32
CA VAL A 398 -10.63 26.43 26.43
C VAL A 398 -11.21 27.85 26.56
N ASP A 399 -12.46 28.07 26.12
CA ASP A 399 -13.14 29.36 26.23
C ASP A 399 -13.91 29.54 27.56
N GLY A 400 -13.70 28.62 28.51
CA GLY A 400 -14.26 28.70 29.86
C GLY A 400 -15.66 28.12 30.01
N ARG A 401 -16.26 27.54 28.96
CA ARG A 401 -17.53 26.81 29.10
C ARG A 401 -17.31 25.42 29.67
N CYS A 402 -18.31 24.94 30.40
CA CYS A 402 -18.35 23.58 30.95
C CYS A 402 -19.66 22.89 30.56
N LEU A 403 -19.60 21.63 30.13
CA LEU A 403 -20.78 20.82 29.86
C LEU A 403 -20.68 19.44 30.51
N LEU A 404 -21.82 18.94 30.96
CA LEU A 404 -22.01 17.59 31.44
C LEU A 404 -22.66 16.77 30.32
N MET A 405 -22.06 15.62 30.01
CA MET A 405 -22.40 14.78 28.87
C MET A 405 -22.83 13.39 29.31
N GLU A 406 -23.92 12.91 28.72
CA GLU A 406 -24.37 11.53 28.78
C GLU A 406 -24.22 10.87 27.40
N VAL A 407 -23.58 9.72 27.36
CA VAL A 407 -23.32 8.93 26.17
C VAL A 407 -24.30 7.77 26.11
N LYS A 408 -25.17 7.75 25.11
CA LYS A 408 -26.16 6.66 24.94
C LYS A 408 -26.38 6.32 23.47
N PRO A 409 -26.53 5.02 23.13
CA PRO A 409 -27.06 4.63 21.83
C PRO A 409 -28.40 5.32 21.54
N THR A 410 -28.61 5.72 20.28
CA THR A 410 -29.78 6.53 19.86
C THR A 410 -31.12 5.91 20.26
N ASP A 411 -31.25 4.59 20.17
CA ASP A 411 -32.46 3.86 20.54
C ASP A 411 -32.74 3.91 22.05
N ARG A 412 -31.70 3.84 22.88
CA ARG A 412 -31.80 3.91 24.35
C ARG A 412 -32.16 5.30 24.87
N MET A 413 -32.04 6.34 24.05
CA MET A 413 -32.50 7.70 24.42
C MET A 413 -34.02 7.78 24.60
N THR A 414 -34.77 6.89 23.96
CA THR A 414 -36.25 6.86 24.03
C THR A 414 -36.79 6.27 25.32
N LEU A 415 -36.00 5.48 26.04
CA LEU A 415 -36.43 4.78 27.26
C LEU A 415 -36.80 5.78 28.36
N SER A 416 -37.94 5.54 29.03
CA SER A 416 -38.50 6.43 30.05
C SER A 416 -37.51 6.69 31.20
N LEU A 417 -36.79 5.66 31.66
CA LEU A 417 -35.76 5.81 32.70
C LEU A 417 -34.60 6.71 32.26
N THR A 418 -34.18 6.61 31.00
CA THR A 418 -33.13 7.48 30.42
C THR A 418 -33.59 8.94 30.40
N ARG A 419 -34.84 9.19 30.04
CA ARG A 419 -35.44 10.54 30.04
C ARG A 419 -35.50 11.14 31.45
N ILE A 420 -35.88 10.36 32.46
CA ILE A 420 -35.89 10.82 33.87
C ILE A 420 -34.49 11.20 34.33
N LYS A 421 -33.48 10.35 34.07
CA LYS A 421 -32.07 10.65 34.38
C LYS A 421 -31.58 11.89 33.65
N SER A 422 -31.88 12.00 32.35
CA SER A 422 -31.51 13.16 31.52
C SER A 422 -32.09 14.46 32.06
N ASN A 423 -33.36 14.47 32.47
CA ASN A 423 -33.98 15.65 33.08
C ASN A 423 -33.32 16.03 34.42
N ALA A 424 -33.00 15.05 35.26
CA ALA A 424 -32.28 15.30 36.51
C ALA A 424 -30.88 15.88 36.24
N GLY A 425 -30.17 15.36 35.23
CA GLY A 425 -28.84 15.83 34.84
C GLY A 425 -28.82 17.20 34.27
N ARG A 426 -29.76 17.49 33.36
CA ARG A 426 -29.96 18.83 32.84
C ARG A 426 -30.21 19.84 33.96
N LYS A 427 -31.15 19.55 34.87
CA LYS A 427 -31.44 20.44 36.00
C LYS A 427 -30.19 20.66 36.87
N TRP A 428 -29.47 19.58 37.18
CA TRP A 428 -28.28 19.63 38.03
C TRP A 428 -27.10 20.38 37.40
N ALA A 429 -26.89 20.23 36.08
CA ALA A 429 -25.89 20.98 35.33
C ALA A 429 -26.26 22.46 35.23
N HIS A 430 -27.54 22.75 34.93
CA HIS A 430 -28.03 24.13 34.79
C HIS A 430 -27.96 24.94 36.07
N THR A 431 -28.21 24.34 37.24
CA THR A 431 -28.05 25.03 38.53
C THR A 431 -26.59 25.41 38.83
N ARG A 432 -25.63 24.84 38.11
CA ARG A 432 -24.20 25.15 38.20
C ARG A 432 -23.71 26.03 37.05
N GLY A 433 -24.61 26.48 36.17
CA GLY A 433 -24.24 27.24 34.98
C GLY A 433 -23.52 26.43 33.91
N TRP A 434 -23.68 25.10 33.90
CA TRP A 434 -23.07 24.21 32.92
C TRP A 434 -24.07 23.74 31.87
N GLY A 435 -23.58 23.46 30.67
CA GLY A 435 -24.35 22.87 29.59
C GLY A 435 -24.70 21.40 29.86
N TRP A 436 -25.77 20.91 29.23
CA TRP A 436 -26.15 19.50 29.25
C TRP A 436 -26.25 18.95 27.83
N LEU A 437 -25.58 17.83 27.57
CA LEU A 437 -25.57 17.18 26.28
C LEU A 437 -25.82 15.68 26.43
N VAL A 438 -26.73 15.14 25.62
CA VAL A 438 -26.90 13.69 25.48
C VAL A 438 -26.60 13.33 24.03
N ILE A 439 -25.69 12.39 23.81
CA ILE A 439 -25.18 12.11 22.47
C ILE A 439 -24.95 10.62 22.21
N SER A 440 -25.11 10.21 20.96
CA SER A 440 -24.73 8.90 20.43
C SER A 440 -23.56 9.00 19.45
N ASP A 441 -23.31 7.94 18.69
CA ASP A 441 -22.33 7.97 17.59
C ASP A 441 -22.82 8.84 16.41
N ARG A 442 -24.12 9.16 16.34
CA ARG A 442 -24.74 9.80 15.16
C ARG A 442 -25.57 11.03 15.48
N PHE A 443 -26.28 11.05 16.61
CA PHE A 443 -27.27 12.07 16.91
C PHE A 443 -27.16 12.53 18.37
N SER A 444 -27.41 13.80 18.60
CA SER A 444 -27.72 14.32 19.93
C SER A 444 -29.20 14.19 20.25
N LEU A 445 -29.54 14.15 21.54
CA LEU A 445 -30.94 14.18 21.97
C LEU A 445 -31.65 15.44 21.45
N ARG A 446 -30.98 16.59 21.46
CA ARG A 446 -31.54 17.85 20.96
C ARG A 446 -31.92 17.76 19.48
N GLN A 447 -31.08 17.14 18.65
CA GLN A 447 -31.43 16.89 17.24
C GLN A 447 -32.67 16.00 17.10
N LEU A 448 -32.88 15.02 17.99
CA LEU A 448 -34.08 14.19 17.97
C LEU A 448 -35.33 14.96 18.47
N GLU A 449 -35.14 15.84 19.45
CA GLU A 449 -36.19 16.74 19.96
C GLU A 449 -36.65 17.74 18.88
N GLU A 450 -35.72 18.24 18.07
CA GLU A 450 -35.95 19.24 17.01
C GLU A 450 -36.19 18.61 15.61
N HIS A 451 -36.11 17.28 15.48
CA HIS A 451 -36.27 16.59 14.20
C HIS A 451 -37.66 16.82 13.61
N ALA A 452 -37.73 17.37 12.39
CA ALA A 452 -38.99 17.66 11.74
C ALA A 452 -39.67 16.39 11.26
N ILE A 453 -40.83 16.06 11.84
CA ILE A 453 -41.67 14.94 11.42
C ILE A 453 -42.81 15.50 10.56
N SER A 454 -43.04 14.90 9.39
CA SER A 454 -44.15 15.35 8.53
C SER A 454 -45.49 15.15 9.24
N THR A 455 -46.43 16.08 9.04
CA THR A 455 -47.78 16.01 9.63
C THR A 455 -48.49 14.70 9.26
N ASN A 456 -48.25 14.17 8.06
CA ASN A 456 -48.81 12.90 7.63
C ASN A 456 -48.22 11.73 8.42
N THR A 457 -46.89 11.66 8.53
CA THR A 457 -46.18 10.64 9.31
C THR A 457 -46.62 10.65 10.77
N TRP A 458 -46.75 11.84 11.38
CA TRP A 458 -47.22 11.99 12.75
C TRP A 458 -48.64 11.41 12.93
N LYS A 459 -49.57 11.78 12.04
CA LYS A 459 -50.96 11.30 12.09
C LYS A 459 -51.06 9.80 11.89
N LEU A 460 -50.24 9.22 11.01
CA LEU A 460 -50.20 7.77 10.78
C LEU A 460 -49.77 7.01 12.04
N ILE A 461 -48.68 7.46 12.68
CA ILE A 461 -48.19 6.83 13.92
C ILE A 461 -49.23 6.96 15.03
N GLU A 462 -49.87 8.12 15.17
CA GLU A 462 -50.96 8.30 16.15
C GLU A 462 -52.18 7.42 15.88
N ALA A 463 -52.61 7.32 14.62
CA ALA A 463 -53.77 6.50 14.25
C ALA A 463 -53.51 5.02 14.55
N GLU A 464 -52.32 4.53 14.26
CA GLU A 464 -51.92 3.16 14.56
C GLU A 464 -51.83 2.92 16.07
N LEU A 465 -51.23 3.85 16.83
CA LEU A 465 -51.21 3.77 18.30
C LEU A 465 -52.61 3.79 18.93
N LYS A 466 -53.54 4.56 18.36
CA LYS A 466 -54.95 4.57 18.82
C LYS A 466 -55.65 3.25 18.54
N THR A 467 -55.36 2.63 17.39
CA THR A 467 -55.98 1.37 16.96
C THR A 467 -55.43 0.18 17.74
N SER A 468 -54.11 0.04 17.77
CA SER A 468 -53.43 -1.16 18.30
C SER A 468 -53.10 -1.04 19.79
N ARG A 469 -53.19 0.17 20.40
CA ARG A 469 -52.79 0.53 21.78
C ARG A 469 -51.32 0.31 22.13
N ILE A 470 -50.65 -0.59 21.41
CA ILE A 470 -49.24 -0.93 21.51
C ILE A 470 -48.72 -1.06 20.07
N LEU A 471 -47.67 -0.33 19.75
CA LEU A 471 -46.89 -0.53 18.52
C LEU A 471 -45.74 -1.49 18.83
N ALA A 472 -45.87 -2.76 18.45
CA ALA A 472 -44.81 -3.75 18.57
C ALA A 472 -44.00 -3.85 17.25
N TRP A 473 -43.02 -4.76 17.22
CA TRP A 473 -42.08 -4.88 16.09
C TRP A 473 -42.79 -5.06 14.73
N ARG A 474 -43.82 -5.89 14.67
CA ARG A 474 -44.54 -6.20 13.44
C ARG A 474 -45.23 -4.95 12.87
N GLU A 475 -45.98 -4.25 13.72
CA GLU A 475 -46.73 -3.04 13.35
C GLU A 475 -45.76 -1.91 12.95
N MET A 476 -44.64 -1.76 13.68
CA MET A 476 -43.59 -0.84 13.29
C MET A 476 -42.98 -1.17 11.92
N MET A 477 -42.71 -2.44 11.62
CA MET A 477 -42.18 -2.83 10.30
C MET A 477 -43.19 -2.59 9.18
N GLU A 478 -44.48 -2.83 9.43
CA GLU A 478 -45.55 -2.55 8.47
C GLU A 478 -45.66 -1.05 8.18
N LEU A 479 -45.64 -0.21 9.22
CA LEU A 479 -45.62 1.25 9.08
C LEU A 479 -44.42 1.74 8.25
N ARG A 480 -43.23 1.22 8.53
CA ARG A 480 -42.00 1.59 7.81
C ARG A 480 -42.01 1.14 6.35
N THR A 481 -42.56 -0.04 6.07
CA THR A 481 -42.57 -0.62 4.72
C THR A 481 -43.66 0.00 3.85
N ARG A 482 -44.85 0.24 4.41
CA ARG A 482 -46.00 0.75 3.66
C ARG A 482 -45.98 2.26 3.46
N TYR A 483 -45.42 3.01 4.42
CA TYR A 483 -45.48 4.48 4.43
C TYR A 483 -44.09 5.14 4.45
N GLU A 484 -43.03 4.37 4.15
CA GLU A 484 -41.63 4.83 4.08
C GLU A 484 -41.15 5.58 5.34
N ILE A 485 -41.74 5.29 6.50
CA ILE A 485 -41.37 5.95 7.75
C ILE A 485 -39.93 5.55 8.13
N HIS A 486 -39.06 6.53 8.32
CA HIS A 486 -37.69 6.25 8.71
C HIS A 486 -37.58 5.97 10.21
N ARG A 487 -36.54 5.22 10.59
CA ARG A 487 -36.26 4.91 12.01
C ARG A 487 -36.12 6.17 12.85
N LEU A 488 -35.53 7.23 12.27
CA LEU A 488 -35.33 8.49 12.96
C LEU A 488 -36.65 9.18 13.28
N ASP A 489 -37.64 9.13 12.37
CA ASP A 489 -38.97 9.70 12.58
C ASP A 489 -39.70 9.02 13.75
N LEU A 490 -39.58 7.69 13.87
CA LEU A 490 -40.16 6.95 15.01
C LEU A 490 -39.50 7.33 16.33
N ILE A 491 -38.16 7.41 16.37
CA ILE A 491 -37.41 7.79 17.57
C ILE A 491 -37.76 9.23 17.98
N ALA A 492 -37.77 10.15 17.02
CA ALA A 492 -38.16 11.54 17.23
C ALA A 492 -39.61 11.62 17.71
N TYR A 493 -40.54 10.86 17.11
CA TYR A 493 -41.94 10.82 17.53
C TYR A 493 -42.06 10.40 18.99
N ILE A 494 -41.36 9.34 19.41
CA ILE A 494 -41.40 8.87 20.80
C ILE A 494 -40.94 9.97 21.77
N ILE A 495 -39.84 10.64 21.43
CA ILE A 495 -39.25 11.71 22.25
C ILE A 495 -40.19 12.91 22.33
N GLN A 496 -40.71 13.38 21.19
CA GLN A 496 -41.53 14.59 21.06
C GLN A 496 -42.95 14.40 21.60
N SER A 497 -43.59 13.26 21.33
CA SER A 497 -44.95 12.95 21.84
C SER A 497 -44.94 12.60 23.33
N GLY A 498 -43.80 12.16 23.85
CA GLY A 498 -43.67 11.61 25.19
C GLY A 498 -44.26 10.22 25.36
N ALA A 499 -44.50 9.50 24.26
CA ALA A 499 -44.81 8.07 24.27
C ALA A 499 -43.79 7.27 25.08
N GLU A 500 -44.21 6.14 25.63
CA GLU A 500 -43.35 5.27 26.43
C GLU A 500 -42.87 4.07 25.63
N VAL A 501 -41.61 3.71 25.83
CA VAL A 501 -40.98 2.53 25.25
C VAL A 501 -40.44 1.65 26.35
N ASP A 502 -40.78 0.38 26.28
CA ASP A 502 -40.26 -0.64 27.19
C ASP A 502 -38.99 -1.32 26.66
N ASN A 503 -38.43 -2.23 27.45
CA ASN A 503 -37.22 -2.96 27.09
C ASN A 503 -37.40 -3.93 25.90
N PHE A 504 -38.64 -4.17 25.45
CA PHE A 504 -38.96 -4.97 24.27
C PHE A 504 -39.23 -4.08 23.04
N TYR A 505 -38.92 -2.79 23.12
CA TYR A 505 -39.14 -1.79 22.07
C TYR A 505 -40.61 -1.66 21.66
N ARG A 506 -41.54 -1.91 22.59
CA ARG A 506 -42.96 -1.68 22.36
C ARG A 506 -43.28 -0.24 22.70
N ILE A 507 -43.87 0.49 21.75
CA ILE A 507 -44.28 1.89 21.95
C ILE A 507 -45.72 1.90 22.45
N THR A 508 -45.96 2.65 23.52
CA THR A 508 -47.29 2.89 24.08
C THR A 508 -47.58 4.39 24.15
N PRO A 509 -48.85 4.81 24.04
CA PRO A 509 -49.22 6.21 24.20
C PRO A 509 -48.76 6.74 25.55
N LYS A 510 -48.50 8.06 25.62
CA LYS A 510 -48.19 8.72 26.90
C LYS A 510 -49.32 8.43 27.90
N ILE A 511 -48.99 7.82 29.04
CA ILE A 511 -49.95 7.62 30.12
C ILE A 511 -50.29 9.02 30.67
N SER A 512 -51.50 9.49 30.39
CA SER A 512 -52.05 10.65 31.10
C SER A 512 -52.46 10.15 32.48
N ASN A 513 -51.71 10.51 33.51
CA ASN A 513 -52.16 10.35 34.89
C ASN A 513 -53.31 11.32 35.15
N ASN A 514 -54.50 11.02 34.62
CA ASN A 514 -55.75 11.62 35.07
C ASN A 514 -56.29 10.79 36.23
N THR A 515 -55.80 11.11 37.43
CA THR A 515 -56.52 10.94 38.70
C THR A 515 -56.00 12.01 39.66
N SER A 516 -56.83 13.03 39.82
CA SER A 516 -57.08 13.85 41.00
C SER A 516 -56.23 13.58 42.26
N ASN A 517 -55.69 14.67 42.83
CA ASN A 517 -55.14 14.80 44.18
C ASN A 517 -53.95 13.90 44.55
N GLN A 518 -52.76 14.27 44.10
CA GLN A 518 -51.57 14.15 44.95
C GLN A 518 -50.87 15.51 44.98
N ARG A 519 -50.99 16.19 46.12
CA ARG A 519 -50.10 17.31 46.48
C ARG A 519 -48.67 16.82 46.25
N GLN A 520 -47.87 17.61 45.53
CA GLN A 520 -46.42 17.50 45.66
C GLN A 520 -46.10 17.55 47.16
N PRO A 521 -45.34 16.61 47.73
CA PRO A 521 -44.84 16.79 49.09
C PRO A 521 -43.97 18.04 49.06
N ASN A 522 -44.19 18.95 50.02
CA ASN A 522 -43.30 20.07 50.24
C ASN A 522 -41.87 19.57 50.41
N GLU A 523 -40.90 20.32 49.88
CA GLU A 523 -39.45 20.03 49.87
C GLU A 523 -38.80 19.93 51.28
N SER A 524 -39.58 19.93 52.36
CA SER A 524 -39.11 19.74 53.74
C SER A 524 -38.87 18.27 54.13
N ASP A 525 -39.45 17.30 53.42
CA ASP A 525 -39.44 15.89 53.87
C ASP A 525 -38.33 15.04 53.25
N CYS A 526 -37.40 15.64 52.49
CA CYS A 526 -36.28 14.93 51.83
C CYS A 526 -34.89 15.42 52.28
N HIS A 527 -34.83 16.24 53.32
CA HIS A 527 -33.61 16.53 54.07
C HIS A 527 -33.74 15.95 55.47
N ASN A 528 -33.48 14.65 55.58
CA ASN A 528 -32.98 13.99 56.79
C ASN A 528 -32.12 12.80 56.38
#